data_AF-A0A3B9QQB7-F1
#
_entry.id   AF-A0A3B9QQB7-F1
#
_cell.length_a   1.000
_cell.length_b   1.000
_cell.length_c   1.000
_cell.angle_alpha   90.00
_cell.angle_beta   90.00
_cell.angle_gamma   90.00
#
_symmetry.space_group_name_H-M   'P 1'
#
loop_
_entity.id
_entity.type
_entity.pdbx_description
1 polymer ?
#
loop_
_entity_poly.entity_id
_entity_poly.type
_entity_poly.pdbx_seq_one_letter_code
_entity_poly.pdbx_strand_id
1 'polypeptide(L)'
;MAELSYAQAMARLDEILERIERGEVDIDQLSALVEEAANLVSLCRRKLTQAEMQVQRITERLEREAEGAPSEEAPKEADDEVPF
;
A
#
# COMPACT_ATOMS: atom_id res chain seq x y z
N MET A 1 -20.94 2.78 1.13
CA MET A 1 -20.50 2.39 2.48
C MET A 1 -19.09 2.92 2.68
N ALA A 2 -18.82 3.65 3.75
CA ALA A 2 -17.49 4.20 4.00
C ALA A 2 -16.52 3.06 4.35
N GLU A 3 -15.39 2.95 3.64
CA GLU A 3 -14.30 2.04 4.05
C GLU A 3 -13.77 2.50 5.41
N LEU A 4 -13.58 1.56 6.36
CA LEU A 4 -12.96 1.86 7.64
C LEU A 4 -11.58 2.49 7.42
N SER A 5 -11.19 3.45 8.27
CA SER A 5 -9.80 3.90 8.37
C SER A 5 -8.92 2.81 8.98
N TYR A 6 -7.60 2.91 8.79
CA TYR A 6 -6.66 1.98 9.40
C TYR A 6 -6.80 1.94 10.94
N ALA A 7 -6.89 3.11 11.56
CA ALA A 7 -7.06 3.22 13.01
C ALA A 7 -8.36 2.57 13.51
N GLN A 8 -9.47 2.74 12.78
CA GLN A 8 -10.73 2.09 13.14
C GLN A 8 -10.68 0.58 12.95
N ALA A 9 -10.01 0.09 11.90
CA ALA A 9 -9.83 -1.34 11.68
C ALA A 9 -8.98 -1.99 12.79
N MET A 10 -7.94 -1.30 13.24
CA MET A 10 -7.11 -1.74 14.36
C MET A 10 -7.88 -1.75 15.69
N ALA A 11 -8.61 -0.67 16.00
CA ALA A 11 -9.45 -0.62 17.20
C ALA A 11 -10.48 -1.76 17.22
N ARG A 12 -11.05 -2.09 16.05
CA ARG A 12 -11.99 -3.21 15.94
C ARG A 12 -11.30 -4.57 16.14
N LEU A 13 -10.07 -4.75 15.67
CA LEU A 13 -9.29 -5.96 15.92
C LEU A 13 -9.02 -6.14 17.42
N ASP A 14 -8.68 -5.07 18.11
CA ASP A 14 -8.46 -5.10 19.57
C ASP A 14 -9.75 -5.48 20.32
N GLU A 15 -10.90 -4.92 19.94
CA GLU A 15 -12.21 -5.32 20.49
C GLU A 15 -12.51 -6.80 20.28
N ILE A 16 -12.21 -7.34 19.08
CA ILE A 16 -12.42 -8.76 18.77
C ILE A 16 -11.53 -9.63 19.66
N LEU A 17 -10.24 -9.27 19.81
CA LEU A 17 -9.30 -9.98 20.68
C LEU A 17 -9.79 -9.98 22.12
N GLU A 18 -10.15 -8.82 22.67
CA GLU A 18 -10.67 -8.73 24.03
C GLU A 18 -11.91 -9.60 24.26
N ARG A 19 -12.82 -9.67 23.28
CA ARG A 19 -14.01 -10.52 23.39
C ARG A 19 -13.65 -12.00 23.44
N ILE A 20 -12.73 -12.44 22.58
CA ILE A 20 -12.27 -13.83 22.53
C ILE A 20 -11.55 -14.20 23.82
N GLU A 21 -10.66 -13.34 24.32
CA GLU A 21 -9.89 -13.57 25.54
C GLU A 21 -10.75 -13.65 26.81
N ARG A 22 -11.86 -12.90 26.86
CA ARG A 22 -12.83 -12.97 27.97
C ARG A 22 -13.59 -14.31 28.00
N GLY A 23 -13.54 -15.11 26.94
CA GLY A 23 -14.23 -16.40 26.87
C GLY A 23 -15.76 -16.28 26.83
N GLU A 24 -16.29 -15.10 26.53
CA GLU A 24 -17.73 -14.81 26.45
C GLU A 24 -18.34 -15.20 25.09
N VAL A 25 -17.58 -15.92 24.26
CA VAL A 25 -17.90 -16.18 22.85
C VAL A 25 -18.23 -17.65 22.66
N ASP A 26 -19.41 -17.93 22.09
CA ASP A 26 -19.77 -19.29 21.65
C ASP A 26 -19.06 -19.68 20.34
N ILE A 27 -19.14 -20.95 19.94
CA ILE A 27 -18.41 -21.48 18.77
C ILE A 27 -18.84 -20.83 17.44
N ASP A 28 -20.11 -20.47 17.31
CA ASP A 28 -20.68 -19.87 16.10
C ASP A 28 -20.24 -18.39 16.00
N GLN A 29 -20.27 -17.68 17.11
CA GLN A 29 -19.77 -16.31 17.24
C GLN A 29 -18.25 -16.24 17.04
N LEU A 30 -17.50 -17.24 17.53
CA LEU A 30 -16.04 -17.28 17.35
C LEU A 30 -15.69 -17.35 15.86
N SER A 31 -16.38 -18.21 15.12
CA SER A 31 -16.16 -18.35 13.67
C SER A 31 -16.44 -17.02 12.94
N ALA A 32 -17.53 -16.34 13.29
CA ALA A 32 -17.86 -15.03 12.72
C ALA A 32 -16.84 -13.93 13.08
N LEU A 33 -16.36 -13.91 14.34
CA LEU A 33 -15.36 -12.95 14.79
C LEU A 33 -14.01 -13.15 14.10
N VAL A 34 -13.61 -14.40 13.87
CA VAL A 34 -12.38 -14.74 13.15
C VAL A 34 -12.48 -14.32 11.67
N GLU A 35 -13.63 -14.54 11.03
CA GLU A 35 -13.88 -14.09 9.66
C GLU A 35 -13.83 -12.55 9.56
N GLU A 36 -14.45 -11.85 10.52
CA GLU A 36 -14.38 -10.39 10.61
C GLU A 36 -12.93 -9.92 10.77
N ALA A 37 -12.17 -10.53 11.68
CA ALA A 37 -10.76 -10.21 11.91
C ALA A 37 -9.91 -10.43 10.65
N ALA A 38 -10.13 -11.53 9.92
CA ALA A 38 -9.42 -11.81 8.67
C ALA A 38 -9.67 -10.72 7.62
N ASN A 39 -10.92 -10.25 7.50
CA ASN A 39 -11.28 -9.15 6.61
C ASN A 39 -10.61 -7.83 7.00
N LEU A 40 -10.58 -7.52 8.30
CA LEU A 40 -9.91 -6.32 8.82
C LEU A 40 -8.40 -6.36 8.58
N VAL A 41 -7.75 -7.50 8.80
CA VAL A 41 -6.32 -7.67 8.50
C VAL A 41 -6.03 -7.48 7.01
N SER A 42 -6.87 -8.01 6.13
CA SER A 42 -6.76 -7.82 4.68
C SER A 42 -6.87 -6.33 4.30
N LEU A 43 -7.84 -5.62 4.88
CA LEU A 43 -7.99 -4.18 4.71
C LEU A 43 -6.74 -3.40 5.17
N CYS A 44 -6.22 -3.72 6.35
CA CYS A 44 -5.01 -3.09 6.89
C CYS A 44 -3.82 -3.29 5.96
N ARG A 45 -3.59 -4.51 5.47
CA ARG A 45 -2.52 -4.82 4.50
C ARG A 45 -2.66 -4.00 3.22
N ARG A 46 -3.87 -3.95 2.64
CA ARG A 46 -4.13 -3.13 1.45
C ARG A 46 -3.77 -1.66 1.66
N LYS A 47 -4.13 -1.08 2.80
CA LYS A 47 -3.83 0.32 3.12
C LYS A 47 -2.34 0.56 3.30
N LEU A 48 -1.62 -0.35 3.96
CA LEU A 48 -0.17 -0.27 4.12
C LEU A 48 0.53 -0.30 2.76
N THR A 49 0.20 -1.26 1.90
CA THR A 49 0.76 -1.35 0.54
C THR A 49 0.45 -0.09 -0.29
N GLN A 50 -0.77 0.44 -0.18
CA GLN A 50 -1.12 1.69 -0.87
C GLN A 50 -0.28 2.88 -0.37
N ALA A 51 -0.08 2.98 0.94
CA ALA A 51 0.74 4.03 1.54
C ALA A 51 2.20 3.90 1.10
N GLU A 52 2.79 2.70 1.14
CA GLU A 52 4.15 2.42 0.66
C GLU A 52 4.33 2.86 -0.81
N MET A 53 3.40 2.46 -1.69
CA MET A 53 3.44 2.87 -3.10
C MET A 53 3.30 4.39 -3.31
N GLN A 54 2.56 5.08 -2.44
CA GLN A 54 2.43 6.54 -2.52
C GLN A 54 3.71 7.23 -2.06
N VAL A 55 4.29 6.78 -0.95
CA VAL A 55 5.56 7.28 -0.43
C VAL A 55 6.66 7.09 -1.48
N GLN A 56 6.80 5.89 -2.04
CA GLN A 56 7.79 5.60 -3.08
C GLN A 56 7.65 6.54 -4.29
N ARG A 57 6.43 6.72 -4.81
CA ARG A 57 6.18 7.63 -5.94
C ARG A 57 6.51 9.08 -5.63
N ILE A 58 6.25 9.54 -4.40
CA ILE A 58 6.59 10.90 -3.99
C ILE A 58 8.11 11.06 -3.93
N THR A 59 8.82 10.10 -3.33
CA THR A 59 10.28 10.11 -3.26
C THR A 59 10.92 10.12 -4.65
N GLU A 60 10.52 9.23 -5.55
CA GLU A 60 11.02 9.17 -6.94
C GLU A 60 10.73 10.45 -7.75
N ARG A 61 9.63 11.14 -7.44
CA ARG A 61 9.32 12.43 -8.06
C ARG A 61 10.25 13.52 -7.53
N LEU A 62 10.45 13.59 -6.22
CA LEU A 62 11.33 14.57 -5.59
C LEU A 62 12.79 14.40 -6.02
N GLU A 63 13.26 13.16 -6.18
CA GLU A 63 14.60 12.85 -6.70
C GLU A 63 14.76 13.36 -8.14
N ARG A 64 13.80 13.08 -9.03
CA ARG A 64 13.81 13.60 -10.41
C ARG A 64 13.74 15.13 -10.49
N GLU A 65 13.00 15.77 -9.59
CA GLU A 65 12.94 17.23 -9.50
C GLU A 65 14.27 17.83 -8.98
N ALA A 66 14.95 17.13 -8.07
CA ALA A 66 16.24 17.55 -7.53
C ALA A 66 17.42 17.35 -8.51
N GLU A 67 17.36 16.31 -9.36
CA GLU A 67 18.39 16.01 -10.36
C GLU A 67 18.25 16.82 -11.66
N GLY A 68 17.15 17.55 -11.85
CA GLY A 68 17.00 18.59 -12.87
C GLY A 68 17.05 18.09 -14.32
N ALA A 69 15.88 17.79 -14.91
CA ALA A 69 15.58 17.62 -16.34
C ALA A 69 16.47 16.65 -17.15
N PRO A 70 15.90 15.71 -17.93
CA PRO A 70 16.71 14.89 -18.81
C PRO A 70 17.38 15.78 -19.85
N SER A 71 18.72 15.78 -19.87
CA SER A 71 19.50 16.18 -21.03
C SER A 71 18.95 15.41 -22.22
N GLU A 72 18.40 16.12 -23.21
CA GLU A 72 18.13 15.57 -24.54
C GLU A 72 19.43 14.93 -25.05
N GLU A 73 19.50 13.61 -25.05
CA GLU A 73 20.47 12.89 -25.88
C GLU A 73 20.05 13.16 -27.33
N ALA A 74 20.74 14.13 -27.95
CA ALA A 74 20.60 14.45 -29.35
C ALA A 74 20.68 13.17 -30.21
N PRO A 75 19.88 13.04 -31.28
CA PRO A 75 20.01 11.93 -32.20
C PRO A 75 21.43 11.92 -32.74
N LYS A 76 22.13 10.79 -32.63
CA LYS A 76 23.38 10.60 -33.37
C LYS A 76 23.03 10.60 -34.85
N GLU A 77 23.19 11.76 -35.50
CA GLU A 77 23.17 11.87 -36.94
C GLU A 77 24.20 10.88 -37.49
N ALA A 78 23.70 10.02 -38.39
CA ALA A 78 24.51 9.17 -39.21
C ALA A 78 25.29 10.07 -40.17
N ASP A 79 26.56 10.35 -39.83
CA ASP A 79 27.50 10.80 -40.85
C ASP A 79 27.89 9.58 -41.69
N ASP A 80 27.08 9.45 -42.74
CA ASP A 80 27.43 8.89 -44.04
C ASP A 80 28.73 9.54 -44.52
N GLU A 81 29.88 8.94 -44.17
CA GLU A 81 31.12 9.21 -44.89
C GLU A 81 31.48 7.97 -45.71
N VAL A 82 31.00 7.97 -46.95
CA VAL A 82 31.61 7.21 -48.05
C VAL A 82 32.69 8.11 -48.66
N PRO A 83 33.98 7.76 -48.54
CA PRO A 83 34.96 8.17 -49.53
C PRO A 83 35.58 6.94 -50.19
N PHE A 84 35.15 6.72 -51.43
CA PHE A 84 35.81 6.08 -52.58
C PHE A 84 36.68 4.83 -52.37
#